data_AF-A0A517MRV8-F1
#
_entry.id   AF-A0A517MRV8-F1
#
_cell.length_a   1.000
_cell.length_b   1.000
_cell.length_c   1.000
_cell.angle_alpha   90.00
_cell.angle_beta   90.00
_cell.angle_gamma   90.00
#
_symmetry.space_group_name_H-M   'P 1'
#
loop_
_entity.id
_entity.type
_entity.pdbx_description
1 polymer ?
#
loop_
_entity_poly.entity_id
_entity_poly.type
_entity_poly.pdbx_seq_one_letter_code
_entity_poly.pdbx_strand_id
1 'polypeptide(L)'
;MVAIKSVSRSEVSQSLSAEEKNAPPQRRFLQNTQLGSLQGDALPANYPCGALVVRDATGQVEYVQVSRWRRVSAGPRRRIADVVRMEQGNVAVLIEKQHEKQSSSSSVWQVYDLDGHMEALVQCSADGQFGVLLDYCLRDVSRLSYTREGGLQVIERRSI
;
A
#
# COMPACT_ATOMS: atom_id res chain seq x y z
N MET A 1 8.09 -21.48 0.74
CA MET A 1 6.74 -22.06 0.63
C MET A 1 5.87 -21.40 1.69
N VAL A 2 5.18 -20.31 1.35
CA VAL A 2 4.36 -19.57 2.32
C VAL A 2 2.97 -20.20 2.35
N ALA A 3 2.63 -20.82 3.46
CA ALA A 3 1.32 -21.42 3.72
C ALA A 3 0.35 -20.33 4.21
N ILE A 4 -0.75 -20.15 3.50
CA ILE A 4 -1.88 -19.33 3.97
C ILE A 4 -2.67 -20.20 4.96
N LYS A 5 -2.50 -19.95 6.26
CA LYS A 5 -3.28 -20.61 7.32
C LYS A 5 -4.74 -20.16 7.21
N SER A 6 -5.62 -21.13 6.96
CA SER A 6 -7.06 -20.98 7.16
C SER A 6 -7.35 -20.77 8.65
N VAL A 7 -7.88 -19.61 9.03
CA VAL A 7 -8.39 -19.39 10.39
C VAL A 7 -9.88 -19.73 10.41
N SER A 8 -10.22 -20.64 11.32
CA SER A 8 -11.56 -21.18 11.55
C SER A 8 -12.50 -20.12 12.12
N ARG A 9 -13.78 -20.18 11.70
CA ARG A 9 -14.90 -19.42 12.25
C ARG A 9 -15.17 -19.87 13.69
N SER A 10 -14.66 -19.15 14.68
CA SER A 10 -15.26 -18.96 16.01
C SER A 10 -14.36 -17.98 16.76
N GLU A 11 -14.96 -17.08 17.53
CA GLU A 11 -14.30 -16.06 18.36
C GLU A 11 -13.90 -14.80 17.58
N VAL A 12 -14.77 -13.78 17.61
CA VAL A 12 -14.63 -12.62 18.50
C VAL A 12 -15.87 -11.75 18.24
N SER A 13 -16.85 -11.89 19.14
CA SER A 13 -17.80 -10.82 19.41
C SER A 13 -17.10 -9.82 20.32
N GLN A 14 -17.04 -8.54 19.94
CA GLN A 14 -17.28 -7.42 20.86
C GLN A 14 -17.22 -6.04 20.17
N SER A 15 -18.27 -5.25 20.47
CA SER A 15 -18.38 -3.78 20.42
C SER A 15 -18.28 -3.05 19.07
N LEU A 16 -19.45 -2.89 18.45
CA LEU A 16 -19.79 -1.79 17.55
C LEU A 16 -19.88 -0.47 18.35
N SER A 17 -18.99 0.48 18.07
CA SER A 17 -19.27 1.90 18.26
C SER A 17 -19.62 2.49 16.90
N ALA A 18 -20.85 2.98 16.79
CA ALA A 18 -21.45 3.44 15.56
C ALA A 18 -20.98 4.85 15.22
N GLU A 19 -19.94 5.00 14.39
CA GLU A 19 -19.71 6.22 13.61
C GLU A 19 -18.60 6.02 12.57
N GLU A 20 -18.94 5.48 11.39
CA GLU A 20 -18.16 5.71 10.15
C GLU A 20 -18.92 5.14 8.93
N LYS A 21 -19.97 5.84 8.50
CA LYS A 21 -20.81 5.40 7.37
C LYS A 21 -20.49 6.08 6.04
N ASN A 22 -19.33 6.74 5.86
CA ASN A 22 -19.03 7.47 4.62
C ASN A 22 -17.54 7.57 4.22
N ALA A 23 -16.71 6.57 4.51
CA ALA A 23 -15.37 6.50 3.93
C ALA A 23 -15.34 5.52 2.74
N PRO A 24 -14.74 5.89 1.58
CA PRO A 24 -14.62 4.98 0.45
C PRO A 24 -13.85 3.71 0.87
N PRO A 25 -14.21 2.52 0.33
CA PRO A 25 -13.72 1.21 0.79
C PRO A 25 -12.22 0.97 0.59
N GLN A 26 -11.49 1.91 -0.02
CA GLN A 26 -10.05 1.80 -0.28
C GLN A 26 -9.17 1.99 0.96
N ARG A 27 -9.70 2.51 2.09
CA ARG A 27 -8.91 2.88 3.28
C ARG A 27 -8.63 1.76 4.28
N ARG A 28 -9.21 0.57 4.13
CA ARG A 28 -9.14 -0.49 5.16
C ARG A 28 -8.03 -1.52 4.95
N PHE A 29 -7.14 -1.32 3.98
CA PHE A 29 -6.22 -2.38 3.58
C PHE A 29 -5.17 -2.71 4.65
N LEU A 30 -4.70 -1.75 5.45
CA LEU A 30 -3.55 -1.95 6.33
C LEU A 30 -3.56 -0.98 7.53
N GLN A 31 -4.59 -1.06 8.39
CA GLN A 31 -4.55 -0.35 9.67
C GLN A 31 -3.82 -1.21 10.70
N ASN A 32 -2.54 -0.89 10.92
CA ASN A 32 -1.92 -0.80 12.25
C ASN A 32 -0.41 -0.53 12.08
N THR A 33 0.00 0.73 12.28
CA THR A 33 1.22 1.21 12.97
C THR A 33 1.40 2.69 12.63
N GLN A 34 1.32 3.58 13.63
CA GLN A 34 1.61 5.00 13.46
C GLN A 34 3.13 5.22 13.27
N LEU A 35 3.53 5.91 12.19
CA LEU A 35 4.92 6.31 11.94
C LEU A 35 5.14 7.77 12.36
N GLY A 36 6.11 7.98 13.25
CA GLY A 36 6.57 9.30 13.66
C GLY A 36 7.27 10.06 12.52
N SER A 37 7.09 11.38 12.48
CA SER A 37 7.72 12.30 11.54
C SER A 37 9.17 12.58 11.94
N LEU A 38 10.14 12.31 11.07
CA LEU A 38 11.50 12.86 11.18
C LEU A 38 11.71 13.84 10.03
N GLN A 39 11.94 15.11 10.38
CA GLN A 39 12.12 16.23 9.47
C GLN A 39 13.48 16.14 8.80
N GLY A 40 13.53 16.52 7.52
CA GLY A 40 14.61 16.21 6.59
C GLY A 40 15.98 16.71 7.03
N ASP A 41 16.89 15.77 7.18
CA ASP A 41 18.33 15.94 6.97
C ASP A 41 18.88 14.62 6.43
N ALA A 42 19.99 14.70 5.70
CA ALA A 42 20.61 13.58 4.99
C ALA A 42 20.63 12.30 5.84
N LEU A 43 20.08 11.21 5.28
CA LEU A 43 20.01 9.93 5.95
C LEU A 43 21.42 9.47 6.35
N PRO A 44 21.70 9.24 7.65
CA PRO A 44 23.02 8.76 8.06
C PRO A 44 23.35 7.44 7.37
N ALA A 45 24.62 7.22 7.05
CA ALA A 45 25.12 6.02 6.37
C ALA A 45 24.78 4.70 7.08
N ASN A 46 24.39 4.78 8.36
CA ASN A 46 23.90 3.68 9.20
C ASN A 46 22.38 3.77 9.44
N TYR A 47 21.61 4.10 8.40
CA TYR A 47 20.15 4.14 8.55
C TYR A 47 19.64 2.72 8.84
N PRO A 48 18.99 2.48 10.00
CA PRO A 48 18.44 1.17 10.30
C PRO A 48 17.40 0.85 9.23
N CYS A 49 17.53 -0.34 8.66
CA CYS A 49 16.68 -0.96 7.65
C CYS A 49 15.23 -0.46 7.77
N GLY A 50 14.75 0.30 6.79
CA GLY A 50 13.39 0.83 6.82
C GLY A 50 13.15 1.99 5.84
N ALA A 51 11.92 2.48 5.84
CA ALA A 51 11.50 3.63 5.03
C ALA A 51 11.44 4.93 5.84
N LEU A 52 12.12 5.97 5.37
CA LEU A 52 11.90 7.34 5.83
C LEU A 52 10.72 7.96 5.08
N VAL A 53 9.78 8.53 5.81
CA VAL A 53 8.65 9.28 5.24
C VAL A 53 8.88 10.76 5.50
N VAL A 54 9.06 11.52 4.42
CA VAL A 54 9.22 12.98 4.49
C VAL A 54 7.93 13.64 4.07
N ARG A 55 7.51 14.61 4.89
CA ARG A 55 6.27 15.35 4.73
C ARG A 55 6.56 16.84 4.57
N ASP A 56 5.71 17.51 3.81
CA ASP A 56 5.75 18.97 3.67
C ASP A 56 5.13 19.68 4.90
N ALA A 57 5.15 21.01 4.87
CA ALA A 57 4.58 21.84 5.94
C ALA A 57 3.06 21.66 6.12
N THR A 58 2.36 21.08 5.14
CA THR A 58 0.92 20.78 5.19
C THR A 58 0.63 19.38 5.72
N GLY A 59 1.67 18.60 6.05
CA GLY A 59 1.57 17.22 6.52
C GLY A 59 1.37 16.19 5.40
N GLN A 60 1.38 16.61 4.13
CA GLN A 60 1.31 15.71 2.99
C GLN A 60 2.65 15.02 2.77
N VAL A 61 2.64 13.76 2.35
CA VAL A 61 3.88 13.03 2.07
C VAL A 61 4.50 13.57 0.77
N GLU A 62 5.67 14.18 0.89
CA GLU A 62 6.45 14.67 -0.24
C GLU A 62 7.23 13.53 -0.89
N TYR A 63 7.87 12.69 -0.09
CA TYR A 63 8.50 11.47 -0.56
C TYR A 63 8.67 10.42 0.53
N VAL A 64 8.81 9.17 0.10
CA VAL A 64 9.21 8.02 0.89
C VAL A 64 10.55 7.53 0.35
N GLN A 65 11.55 7.47 1.22
CA GLN A 65 12.84 6.89 0.90
C GLN A 65 12.89 5.49 1.51
N VAL A 66 12.82 4.47 0.65
CA VAL A 66 12.99 3.06 1.00
C VAL A 66 14.45 2.69 0.73
N SER A 67 15.18 2.32 1.78
CA SER A 67 16.63 2.09 1.71
C SER A 67 17.39 3.32 1.17
N ARG A 68 18.70 3.18 0.93
CA ARG A 68 19.49 4.22 0.25
C ARG A 68 19.20 4.34 -1.26
N TRP A 69 18.49 3.38 -1.85
CA TRP A 69 18.40 3.25 -3.31
C TRP A 69 17.06 3.68 -3.90
N ARG A 70 15.97 3.57 -3.16
CA ARG A 70 14.63 3.81 -3.71
C ARG A 70 13.98 5.03 -3.08
N ARG A 71 13.69 6.03 -3.92
CA ARG A 71 12.83 7.17 -3.55
C ARG A 71 11.52 7.12 -4.33
N VAL A 72 10.40 7.16 -3.60
CA VAL A 72 9.05 7.34 -4.15
C VAL A 72 8.60 8.75 -3.80
N SER A 73 8.44 9.63 -4.76
CA SER A 73 8.05 11.03 -4.51
C SER A 73 6.60 11.28 -4.95
N ALA A 74 5.90 12.14 -4.22
CA ALA A 74 4.70 12.79 -4.72
C ALA A 74 5.05 13.69 -5.92
N GLY A 75 4.03 14.15 -6.62
CA GLY A 75 4.18 15.07 -7.75
C GLY A 75 2.84 15.64 -8.19
N PRO A 76 2.82 16.51 -9.23
CA PRO A 76 1.62 17.26 -9.61
C PRO A 76 0.39 16.39 -9.92
N ARG A 77 0.60 15.15 -10.37
CA ARG A 77 -0.46 14.20 -10.76
C ARG A 77 -0.45 12.91 -9.92
N ARG A 78 0.33 12.86 -8.85
CA ARG A 78 0.41 11.68 -7.98
C ARG A 78 0.60 12.09 -6.53
N ARG A 79 -0.25 11.59 -5.64
CA ARG A 79 -0.12 11.76 -4.21
C ARG A 79 0.30 10.44 -3.59
N ILE A 80 1.22 10.49 -2.63
CA ILE A 80 1.44 9.35 -1.73
C ILE A 80 0.39 9.45 -0.64
N ALA A 81 -0.60 8.57 -0.70
CA ALA A 81 -1.76 8.61 0.19
C ALA A 81 -1.52 7.85 1.49
N ASP A 82 -0.70 6.79 1.44
CA ASP A 82 -0.40 5.97 2.61
C ASP A 82 0.96 5.27 2.50
N VAL A 83 1.53 4.94 3.66
CA VAL A 83 2.80 4.22 3.79
C VAL A 83 2.69 3.26 4.97
N VAL A 84 2.84 1.97 4.70
CA VAL A 84 2.70 0.91 5.69
C VAL A 84 3.97 0.09 5.76
N ARG A 85 4.47 -0.13 6.98
CA ARG A 85 5.51 -1.13 7.24
C ARG A 85 4.85 -2.45 7.60
N MET A 86 5.23 -3.51 6.91
CA MET A 86 4.75 -4.87 7.13
C MET A 86 5.62 -5.57 8.17
N GLU A 87 5.09 -6.60 8.83
CA GLU A 87 5.79 -7.33 9.91
C GLU A 87 7.14 -7.92 9.49
N GLN A 88 7.31 -8.23 8.20
CA GLN A 88 8.54 -8.79 7.62
C GLN A 88 9.58 -7.72 7.26
N GLY A 89 9.29 -6.45 7.53
CA GLY A 89 10.17 -5.31 7.21
C GLY A 89 9.87 -4.66 5.86
N ASN A 90 9.05 -5.28 5.01
CA ASN A 90 8.64 -4.71 3.73
C ASN A 90 7.87 -3.40 3.91
N VAL A 91 7.93 -2.55 2.89
CA VAL A 91 7.29 -1.24 2.88
C VAL A 91 6.30 -1.17 1.73
N ALA A 92 5.02 -1.02 2.05
CA ALA A 92 3.95 -0.80 1.09
C ALA A 92 3.65 0.70 1.00
N VAL A 93 3.69 1.25 -0.21
CA VAL A 93 3.40 2.66 -0.50
C VAL A 93 2.17 2.75 -1.38
N LEU A 94 1.13 3.45 -0.92
CA LEU A 94 -0.07 3.75 -1.68
C LEU A 94 0.11 5.05 -2.45
N ILE A 95 -0.01 4.97 -3.77
CA ILE A 95 0.06 6.10 -4.68
C ILE A 95 -1.30 6.28 -5.34
N GLU A 96 -1.92 7.43 -5.12
CA GLU A 96 -3.11 7.85 -5.85
C GLU A 96 -2.69 8.69 -7.05
N LYS A 97 -3.13 8.29 -8.25
CA LYS A 97 -2.92 9.05 -9.48
C LYS A 97 -4.15 9.90 -9.76
N GLN A 98 -3.95 11.20 -9.88
CA GLN A 98 -4.98 12.13 -10.32
C GLN A 98 -4.96 12.24 -11.84
N HIS A 99 -6.12 12.06 -12.47
CA HIS A 99 -6.32 12.32 -13.88
C HIS A 99 -7.00 13.68 -14.05
N GLU A 100 -6.36 14.62 -14.74
CA GLU A 100 -6.89 15.98 -15.00
C GLU A 100 -8.26 16.00 -15.70
N LYS A 101 -8.65 14.91 -16.37
CA LYS A 101 -9.88 14.82 -17.19
C LYS A 101 -10.89 13.78 -16.71
N GLN A 102 -10.59 13.03 -15.64
CA GLN A 102 -11.49 12.01 -15.11
C GLN A 102 -11.64 12.21 -13.61
N SER A 103 -12.89 12.21 -13.11
CA SER A 103 -13.18 12.30 -11.68
C SER A 103 -12.71 11.07 -10.90
N SER A 104 -12.28 10.02 -11.60
CA SER A 104 -11.93 8.74 -11.05
C SER A 104 -10.40 8.63 -10.90
N SER A 105 -9.93 8.62 -9.66
CA SER A 105 -8.52 8.38 -9.33
C SER A 105 -8.22 6.88 -9.37
N SER A 106 -7.12 6.51 -10.00
CA SER A 106 -6.59 5.15 -9.85
C SER A 106 -5.61 5.12 -8.68
N SER A 107 -5.55 3.98 -8.00
CA SER A 107 -4.63 3.77 -6.89
C SER A 107 -3.70 2.60 -7.18
N VAL A 108 -2.45 2.73 -6.73
CA VAL A 108 -1.42 1.73 -6.89
C VAL A 108 -0.72 1.53 -5.55
N TRP A 109 -0.73 0.31 -5.04
CA TRP A 109 0.17 -0.12 -3.99
C TRP A 109 1.47 -0.62 -4.61
N GLN A 110 2.59 -0.15 -4.08
CA GLN A 110 3.93 -0.64 -4.42
C GLN A 110 4.56 -1.22 -3.17
N VAL A 111 4.96 -2.48 -3.21
CA VAL A 111 5.61 -3.17 -2.09
C VAL A 111 7.09 -3.30 -2.38
N TYR A 112 7.88 -2.85 -1.42
CA TYR A 112 9.34 -2.87 -1.50
C TYR A 112 9.91 -3.73 -0.38
N ASP A 113 11.00 -4.43 -0.67
CA ASP A 113 11.85 -5.04 0.35
C ASP A 113 12.67 -3.97 1.10
N LEU A 114 13.47 -4.40 2.07
CA LEU A 114 14.34 -3.51 2.86
C LEU A 114 15.51 -2.92 2.06
N ASP A 115 15.85 -3.53 0.92
CA ASP A 115 16.91 -3.07 0.02
C ASP A 115 16.38 -2.06 -1.02
N GLY A 116 15.06 -1.91 -1.13
CA GLY A 116 14.38 -1.00 -2.04
C GLY A 116 14.02 -1.62 -3.39
N HIS A 117 14.17 -2.94 -3.54
CA HIS A 117 13.65 -3.67 -4.69
C HIS A 117 12.13 -3.77 -4.60
N MET A 118 11.46 -3.70 -5.75
CA MET A 118 10.01 -3.84 -5.82
C MET A 118 9.67 -5.32 -5.88
N GLU A 119 8.95 -5.81 -4.87
CA GLU A 119 8.50 -7.21 -4.81
C GLU A 119 7.14 -7.38 -5.47
N ALA A 120 6.24 -6.42 -5.28
CA ALA A 120 4.90 -6.48 -5.81
C ALA A 120 4.32 -5.11 -6.15
N LEU A 121 3.37 -5.11 -7.08
CA LEU A 121 2.57 -3.95 -7.43
C LEU A 121 1.10 -4.36 -7.55
N VAL A 122 0.22 -3.65 -6.85
CA VAL A 122 -1.23 -3.82 -6.99
C VAL A 122 -1.81 -2.54 -7.55
N GLN A 123 -2.36 -2.59 -8.75
CA GLN A 123 -3.10 -1.48 -9.35
C GLN A 123 -4.59 -1.75 -9.27
N CYS A 124 -5.34 -0.85 -8.64
CA CYS A 124 -6.79 -0.90 -8.60
C CYS A 124 -7.39 -0.01 -9.68
N SER A 125 -8.50 -0.47 -10.24
CA SER A 125 -9.34 0.33 -11.12
C SER A 125 -9.97 1.49 -10.36
N ALA A 126 -10.27 2.56 -11.09
CA ALA A 126 -10.80 3.77 -10.47
C ALA A 126 -12.25 3.60 -9.95
N ASP A 127 -12.98 2.60 -10.47
CA ASP A 127 -14.28 2.16 -9.95
C ASP A 127 -14.17 1.19 -8.77
N GLY A 128 -12.95 0.79 -8.40
CA GLY A 128 -12.69 -0.16 -7.31
C GLY A 128 -13.28 -1.55 -7.54
N GLN A 129 -13.62 -1.93 -8.78
CA GLN A 129 -14.19 -3.25 -9.05
C GLN A 129 -13.13 -4.33 -9.27
N PHE A 130 -12.00 -3.96 -9.87
CA PHE A 130 -10.94 -4.91 -10.21
C PHE A 130 -9.56 -4.37 -9.85
N GLY A 131 -8.65 -5.31 -9.63
CA GLY A 131 -7.24 -5.02 -9.42
C GLY A 131 -6.37 -5.91 -10.29
N VAL A 132 -5.13 -5.50 -10.48
CA VAL A 132 -4.08 -6.34 -11.06
C VAL A 132 -2.93 -6.35 -10.07
N LEU A 133 -2.54 -7.54 -9.64
CA LEU A 133 -1.32 -7.79 -8.87
C LEU A 133 -0.25 -8.30 -9.83
N LEU A 134 0.89 -7.62 -9.82
CA LEU A 134 2.15 -8.06 -10.39
C LEU A 134 3.04 -8.49 -9.22
N ASP A 135 3.39 -9.76 -9.17
CA ASP A 135 4.33 -10.32 -8.20
C ASP A 135 5.66 -10.58 -8.91
N TYR A 136 6.66 -9.74 -8.65
CA TYR A 136 7.97 -9.82 -9.28
C TYR A 136 8.83 -10.95 -8.71
N CYS A 137 8.58 -11.34 -7.46
CA CYS A 137 9.27 -12.46 -6.82
C CYS A 137 8.82 -13.79 -7.42
N LEU A 138 7.52 -13.95 -7.62
CA LEU A 138 6.93 -15.15 -8.22
C LEU A 138 6.85 -15.12 -9.75
N ARG A 139 7.10 -13.97 -10.36
CA ARG A 139 6.92 -13.71 -11.80
C ARG A 139 5.50 -14.02 -12.29
N ASP A 140 4.53 -13.62 -11.49
CA ASP A 140 3.12 -13.89 -11.77
C ASP A 140 2.32 -12.59 -11.92
N VAL A 141 1.30 -12.64 -12.77
CA VAL A 141 0.21 -11.66 -12.83
C VAL A 141 -1.05 -12.31 -12.30
N SER A 142 -1.71 -11.64 -11.37
CA SER A 142 -3.03 -12.03 -10.89
C SER A 142 -4.05 -10.94 -11.16
N ARG A 143 -5.18 -11.30 -11.75
CA ARG A 143 -6.36 -10.44 -11.80
C ARG A 143 -7.13 -10.61 -10.50
N LEU A 144 -7.51 -9.50 -9.89
CA LEU A 144 -8.21 -9.44 -8.61
C LEU A 144 -9.62 -8.88 -8.78
N SER A 145 -10.57 -9.35 -7.97
CA SER A 145 -11.89 -8.73 -7.81
C SER A 145 -12.14 -8.39 -6.35
N TYR A 146 -12.87 -7.32 -6.09
CA TYR A 146 -13.33 -7.03 -4.73
C TYR A 146 -14.47 -7.97 -4.31
N THR A 147 -14.34 -8.48 -3.10
CA THR A 147 -15.38 -9.26 -2.42
C THR A 147 -16.38 -8.31 -1.76
N ARG A 148 -17.57 -8.82 -1.44
CA ARG A 148 -18.60 -8.04 -0.70
C ARG A 148 -18.13 -7.58 0.68
N GLU A 149 -17.13 -8.26 1.24
CA GLU A 149 -16.55 -7.98 2.56
C GLU A 149 -15.42 -6.92 2.47
N GLY A 150 -15.12 -6.41 1.28
CA GLY A 150 -14.08 -5.39 1.06
C GLY A 150 -12.68 -5.96 0.88
N GLY A 151 -12.51 -7.28 0.94
CA GLY A 151 -11.26 -7.97 0.60
C GLY A 151 -11.05 -8.14 -0.90
N LEU A 152 -9.84 -8.47 -1.32
CA LEU A 152 -9.50 -8.82 -2.70
C LEU A 152 -9.40 -10.34 -2.84
N GLN A 153 -9.93 -10.89 -3.93
CA GLN A 153 -9.75 -12.30 -4.28
C GLN A 153 -9.10 -12.42 -5.66
N VAL A 154 -8.25 -13.42 -5.83
CA VAL A 154 -7.65 -13.77 -7.13
C VAL A 154 -8.70 -14.48 -7.97
N ILE A 155 -8.98 -13.96 -9.17
CA ILE A 155 -9.92 -14.56 -10.13
C ILE A 155 -9.19 -15.21 -11.31
N GLU A 156 -7.97 -14.79 -11.60
CA GLU A 156 -7.13 -15.36 -12.64
C GLU A 156 -5.66 -15.19 -12.26
N ARG A 157 -4.81 -16.18 -12.55
CA ARG A 157 -3.36 -16.10 -12.37
C ARG A 157 -2.66 -16.61 -13.62
N ARG A 158 -1.61 -15.92 -14.05
CA ARG A 158 -0.73 -16.31 -15.16
C ARG A 158 0.72 -16.10 -14.74
N SER A 159 1.57 -17.05 -15.09
CA SER A 159 3.03 -16.91 -14.94
C SER A 159 3.64 -16.25 -16.17
N ILE A 160 4.73 -15.50 -15.98
CA ILE A 160 5.43 -14.71 -17.01
C ILE A 160 6.88 -15.16 -17.15
#